data_AF-A0A7H4MA20-F1
#
_entry.id   AF-A0A7H4MA20-F1
#
_cell.length_a   1.000
_cell.length_b   1.000
_cell.length_c   1.000
_cell.angle_alpha   90.00
_cell.angle_beta   90.00
_cell.angle_gamma   90.00
#
_symmetry.space_group_name_H-M   'P 1'
#
loop_
_entity.id
_entity.type
_entity.pdbx_description
1 polymer ?
#
loop_
_entity_poly.entity_id
_entity_poly.type
_entity_poly.pdbx_seq_one_letter_code
_entity_poly.pdbx_strand_id
1 'polypeptide(L)'
;MANILGGIAVSHTPTIGFAVDHHKQQDPAWSPIFQSFEPLQRWLEEKKPDALVYIFNDHVTAFFFDHYSTFTLGIDSQYDVAMKAADHAVCRRSRAMRRSQGTLAPA
;
A
#
# COMPACT_ATOMS: atom_id res chain seq x y z
N MET A 1 -6.09 27.74 2.15
CA MET A 1 -7.24 26.98 2.71
C MET A 1 -7.13 25.56 2.16
N ALA A 2 -7.24 24.53 3.01
CA ALA A 2 -7.13 23.14 2.56
C ALA A 2 -8.43 22.70 1.86
N ASN A 3 -8.33 21.94 0.77
CA ASN A 3 -9.47 21.49 -0.02
C ASN A 3 -9.60 19.95 0.04
N ILE A 4 -10.82 19.46 0.29
CA ILE A 4 -11.11 18.02 0.23
C ILE A 4 -11.57 17.71 -1.19
N LEU A 5 -10.78 16.92 -1.93
CA LEU A 5 -11.08 16.59 -3.33
C LEU A 5 -12.19 15.54 -3.47
N GLY A 6 -12.33 14.64 -2.49
CA GLY A 6 -13.28 13.54 -2.52
C GLY A 6 -12.89 12.42 -1.54
N GLY A 7 -13.56 11.28 -1.67
CA GLY A 7 -13.29 10.06 -0.89
C GLY A 7 -13.26 8.83 -1.79
N ILE A 8 -12.42 7.86 -1.43
CA ILE A 8 -12.21 6.61 -2.17
C ILE A 8 -12.39 5.45 -1.19
N ALA A 9 -13.12 4.42 -1.61
CA ALA A 9 -13.27 3.18 -0.87
C ALA A 9 -12.83 2.00 -1.75
N VAL A 10 -11.99 1.12 -1.20
CA VAL A 10 -11.43 -0.03 -1.91
C VAL A 10 -11.13 -1.18 -0.95
N SER A 11 -11.28 -2.41 -1.43
CA SER A 11 -10.81 -3.60 -0.71
C SER A 11 -9.28 -3.63 -0.64
N HIS A 12 -8.72 -4.00 0.52
CA HIS A 12 -7.28 -4.19 0.71
C HIS A 12 -6.88 -5.65 0.87
N THR A 13 -7.65 -6.59 0.31
CA THR A 13 -7.38 -8.03 0.44
C THR A 13 -6.01 -8.38 -0.16
N PRO A 14 -5.19 -9.20 0.52
CA PRO A 14 -3.84 -9.55 0.06
C PRO A 14 -3.83 -10.28 -1.29
N THR A 15 -4.95 -10.89 -1.66
CA THR A 15 -5.16 -11.55 -2.95
C THR A 15 -5.03 -10.62 -4.15
N ILE A 16 -5.36 -9.32 -3.99
CA ILE A 16 -5.16 -8.31 -5.05
C ILE A 16 -3.65 -8.07 -5.25
N GLY A 17 -2.89 -7.92 -4.15
CA GLY A 17 -1.44 -7.81 -4.20
C GLY A 17 -0.79 -9.04 -4.85
N PHE A 18 -1.24 -10.24 -4.50
CA PHE A 18 -0.81 -11.49 -5.13
C PHE A 18 -1.08 -11.49 -6.64
N ALA A 19 -2.27 -11.09 -7.08
CA ALA A 19 -2.61 -11.03 -8.50
C ALA A 19 -1.71 -10.04 -9.26
N VAL A 20 -1.34 -8.92 -8.63
CA VAL A 20 -0.40 -7.94 -9.20
C VAL A 20 1.01 -8.53 -9.33
N ASP A 21 1.52 -9.14 -8.26
CA ASP A 21 2.87 -9.70 -8.22
C ASP A 21 3.06 -10.87 -9.19
N HIS A 22 1.99 -11.60 -9.49
CA HIS A 22 2.00 -12.74 -10.41
C HIS A 22 1.49 -12.41 -11.83
N HIS A 23 1.37 -11.13 -12.19
CA HIS A 23 0.96 -10.68 -13.52
C HIS A 23 -0.41 -11.20 -13.98
N LYS A 24 -1.35 -11.40 -13.05
CA LYS A 24 -2.67 -11.99 -13.29
C LYS A 24 -3.74 -10.98 -13.71
N GLN A 25 -3.40 -9.71 -13.89
CA GLN A 25 -4.39 -8.66 -14.15
C GLN A 25 -5.20 -8.90 -15.44
N GLN A 26 -4.64 -9.65 -16.40
CA GLN A 26 -5.32 -10.01 -17.65
C GLN A 26 -6.00 -11.38 -17.60
N ASP A 27 -5.82 -12.16 -16.52
CA ASP A 27 -6.49 -13.44 -16.35
C ASP A 27 -8.02 -13.20 -16.27
N PRO A 28 -8.87 -14.01 -16.93
CA PRO A 28 -10.33 -13.79 -16.96
C PRO A 28 -10.98 -13.70 -15.57
N ALA A 29 -10.42 -14.41 -14.57
CA ALA A 29 -10.92 -14.38 -13.20
C ALA A 29 -10.60 -13.07 -12.46
N TRP A 30 -9.59 -12.31 -12.90
CA TRP A 30 -9.08 -11.12 -12.23
C TRP A 30 -9.35 -9.83 -13.00
N SER A 31 -9.41 -9.91 -14.33
CA SER A 31 -9.56 -8.74 -15.21
C SER A 31 -10.76 -7.85 -14.85
N PRO A 32 -11.96 -8.38 -14.53
CA PRO A 32 -13.09 -7.53 -14.13
C PRO A 32 -12.82 -6.70 -12.87
N ILE A 33 -12.05 -7.25 -11.92
CA ILE A 33 -11.67 -6.56 -10.69
C ILE A 33 -10.73 -5.40 -11.04
N PHE A 34 -9.71 -5.63 -11.87
CA PHE A 34 -8.76 -4.57 -12.24
C PHE A 34 -9.38 -3.49 -13.12
N GLN A 35 -10.25 -3.85 -14.06
CA GLN A 35 -11.01 -2.90 -14.88
C GLN A 35 -11.88 -1.98 -14.02
N SER A 36 -12.42 -2.49 -12.91
CA SER A 36 -13.21 -1.66 -11.97
C SER A 36 -12.38 -0.55 -11.31
N PHE A 37 -11.05 -0.67 -11.25
CA PHE A 37 -10.15 0.35 -10.72
C PHE A 37 -9.74 1.43 -11.73
N GLU A 38 -9.93 1.22 -13.04
CA GLU A 38 -9.47 2.16 -14.07
C GLU A 38 -10.06 3.57 -13.95
N PRO A 39 -11.36 3.78 -13.65
CA PRO A 39 -11.89 5.13 -13.45
C PRO A 39 -11.23 5.84 -12.27
N LEU A 40 -10.94 5.10 -11.20
CA LEU A 40 -10.28 5.62 -10.01
C LEU A 40 -8.82 6.00 -10.29
N GLN A 41 -8.09 5.15 -11.01
CA GLN A 41 -6.71 5.45 -11.42
C GLN A 41 -6.63 6.73 -12.24
N ARG A 42 -7.50 6.86 -13.26
CA ARG A 42 -7.61 8.08 -14.07
C ARG A 42 -7.94 9.31 -13.23
N TRP A 43 -8.90 9.19 -12.31
CA TRP A 43 -9.26 10.30 -11.42
C TRP A 43 -8.08 10.76 -10.55
N LEU A 44 -7.28 9.82 -10.03
CA LEU A 44 -6.08 10.15 -9.24
C LEU A 44 -5.01 10.83 -10.10
N GLU A 45 -4.80 10.36 -11.34
CA GLU A 45 -3.87 10.98 -12.30
C GLU A 45 -4.28 12.39 -12.70
N GLU A 46 -5.58 12.63 -12.84
CA GLU A 46 -6.16 13.94 -13.17
C GLU A 46 -6.12 14.91 -11.98
N LYS A 47 -6.53 14.45 -10.79
CA LYS A 47 -6.68 15.31 -9.61
C LYS A 47 -5.38 15.58 -8.88
N LYS A 48 -4.40 14.67 -8.96
CA LYS A 48 -3.07 14.79 -8.33
C LYS A 48 -3.14 15.29 -6.89
N PRO A 49 -3.80 14.56 -5.97
CA PRO A 49 -3.89 14.97 -4.57
C PRO A 49 -2.50 15.11 -3.94
N ASP A 50 -2.28 16.17 -3.18
CA ASP A 50 -1.02 16.38 -2.44
C ASP A 50 -0.87 15.43 -1.24
N ALA A 51 -1.99 15.02 -0.65
CA ALA A 51 -2.03 14.16 0.53
C ALA A 51 -3.25 13.22 0.51
N LEU A 52 -3.09 12.06 1.14
CA LEU A 52 -4.16 11.07 1.34
C LEU A 52 -4.27 10.75 2.83
N VAL A 53 -5.47 10.90 3.40
CA VAL A 53 -5.79 10.32 4.71
C VAL A 53 -6.20 8.87 4.48
N TYR A 54 -5.27 7.94 4.65
CA TYR A 54 -5.49 6.53 4.37
C TYR A 54 -5.95 5.78 5.63
N ILE A 55 -7.20 5.33 5.62
CA ILE A 55 -7.82 4.63 6.74
C ILE A 55 -7.81 3.13 6.44
N PHE A 56 -7.17 2.35 7.30
CA PHE A 56 -7.12 0.89 7.23
C PHE A 56 -6.99 0.30 8.63
N ASN A 57 -7.23 -1.01 8.76
CA ASN A 57 -6.87 -1.76 9.95
C ASN A 57 -5.56 -2.50 9.73
N ASP A 58 -4.73 -2.57 10.76
CA ASP A 58 -3.65 -3.55 10.77
C ASP A 58 -4.24 -4.95 10.93
N HIS A 59 -3.60 -5.93 10.28
CA HIS A 59 -3.94 -7.34 10.37
C HIS A 59 -2.93 -8.05 11.28
N VAL A 60 -2.82 -7.56 12.52
CA VAL A 60 -1.96 -8.09 13.59
C VAL A 60 -0.50 -8.27 13.13
N THR A 61 0.09 -7.19 12.64
CA THR A 61 1.48 -7.15 12.16
C THR A 61 2.29 -6.09 12.87
N ALA A 62 1.81 -4.84 12.86
CA ALA A 62 2.45 -3.74 13.57
C ALA A 62 1.86 -3.58 14.98
N PHE A 63 0.57 -3.89 15.16
CA PHE A 63 -0.14 -3.83 16.44
C PHE A 63 -0.47 -5.25 16.89
N PHE A 64 0.21 -5.72 17.93
CA PHE A 64 -0.09 -7.00 18.57
C PHE A 64 -1.07 -6.80 19.74
N PHE A 65 -1.60 -7.89 20.30
CA PHE A 65 -2.71 -7.82 21.25
C PHE A 65 -2.35 -7.15 22.59
N ASP A 66 -1.07 -7.06 22.92
CA ASP A 66 -0.56 -6.32 24.08
C ASP A 66 -0.54 -4.79 23.87
N HIS A 67 -0.69 -4.32 22.62
CA HIS A 67 -0.80 -2.90 22.27
C HIS A 67 -1.74 -2.69 21.06
N TYR A 68 -3.05 -2.82 21.30
CA TYR A 68 -4.08 -2.76 20.26
C TYR A 68 -5.09 -1.62 20.49
N SER A 69 -4.71 -0.40 20.09
CA SER A 69 -5.52 0.81 20.25
C SER A 69 -6.69 0.87 19.26
N THR A 70 -7.83 1.47 19.66
CA THR A 70 -9.01 1.63 18.79
C THR A 70 -8.74 2.55 17.59
N PHE A 71 -8.00 3.63 17.81
CA PHE A 71 -7.59 4.56 16.76
C PHE A 71 -6.10 4.87 16.92
N THR A 72 -5.36 4.74 15.83
CA THR A 72 -3.95 5.11 15.78
C THR A 72 -3.72 6.03 14.59
N LEU A 73 -3.03 7.15 14.82
CA LEU A 73 -2.62 8.08 13.78
C LEU A 73 -1.12 7.95 13.57
N GLY A 74 -0.72 7.57 12.35
CA GLY A 74 0.68 7.62 11.95
C GLY A 74 1.15 9.08 11.80
N ILE A 75 2.26 9.42 12.47
CA ILE A 75 2.86 10.77 12.43
C ILE A 75 4.29 10.78 11.86
N ASP A 76 4.78 9.61 11.41
CA ASP A 76 6.09 9.49 10.78
C ASP A 76 6.11 10.08 9.38
N SER A 77 7.31 10.49 8.93
CA SER A 77 7.54 11.04 7.60
C SER A 77 7.53 10.00 6.48
N GLN A 78 7.71 8.72 6.83
CA GLN A 78 7.74 7.60 5.88
C GLN A 78 7.32 6.29 6.54
N TYR A 79 6.76 5.37 5.74
CA TYR A 79 6.34 4.04 6.17
C TYR A 79 6.91 2.99 5.23
N ASP A 80 7.61 2.00 5.78
CA ASP A 80 8.06 0.82 5.03
C ASP A 80 6.95 -0.23 4.96
N VAL A 81 6.98 -1.08 3.92
CA VAL A 81 6.08 -2.23 3.83
C VAL A 81 6.45 -3.24 4.92
N ALA A 82 5.49 -3.52 5.81
CA ALA A 82 5.65 -4.50 6.88
C ALA A 82 5.88 -5.91 6.31
N MET A 83 6.70 -6.71 7.00
CA MET A 83 6.89 -8.11 6.65
C MET A 83 5.68 -8.93 7.08
N LYS A 84 4.94 -9.48 6.12
CA LYS A 84 3.93 -10.53 6.37
C LYS A 84 4.27 -11.79 5.57
N ALA A 85 3.76 -12.94 6.00
CA ALA A 85 4.02 -14.23 5.34
C ALA A 85 3.58 -14.24 3.85
N ALA A 86 2.58 -13.45 3.48
CA ALA A 86 2.10 -13.29 2.10
C ALA A 86 2.95 -12.32 1.25
N ASP A 87 3.81 -11.49 1.87
CA ASP A 87 4.46 -10.35 1.21
C ASP A 87 5.94 -10.60 0.84
N HIS A 88 6.34 -11.87 0.72
CA HIS A 88 7.73 -12.26 0.44
C HIS A 88 8.32 -11.60 -0.83
N ALA A 89 7.49 -11.21 -1.80
CA ALA A 89 7.94 -10.54 -3.02
C ALA A 89 8.10 -9.02 -2.85
N VAL A 90 7.09 -8.35 -2.25
CA VAL A 90 7.10 -6.89 -2.00
C VAL A 90 8.23 -6.49 -1.06
N CYS A 91 8.46 -7.26 0.01
CA CYS A 91 9.51 -6.93 0.98
C CYS A 91 10.95 -7.17 0.47
N ARG A 92 11.13 -8.04 -0.54
CA ARG A 92 12.45 -8.21 -1.18
C ARG A 92 12.84 -7.03 -2.06
N ARG A 93 11.88 -6.40 -2.76
CA ARG A 93 12.14 -5.24 -3.63
C ARG A 93 12.60 -4.02 -2.81
N SER A 94 11.97 -3.76 -1.66
CA SER A 94 12.38 -2.68 -0.75
C SER A 94 13.76 -2.91 -0.12
N ARG A 95 14.12 -4.15 0.23
CA ARG A 95 15.50 -4.47 0.68
C ARG A 95 16.54 -4.39 -0.44
N ALA A 96 16.20 -4.80 -1.67
CA ALA A 96 17.09 -4.71 -2.82
C ALA A 96 17.41 -3.25 -3.18
N MET A 97 16.42 -2.37 -3.11
CA MET A 97 16.58 -0.93 -3.39
C MET A 97 17.48 -0.24 -2.35
N ARG A 98 17.45 -0.65 -1.08
CA ARG A 98 18.41 -0.18 -0.05
C ARG A 98 19.84 -0.64 -0.33
N ARG A 99 20.06 -1.87 -0.84
CA ARG A 99 21.41 -2.32 -1.21
C ARG A 99 21.99 -1.53 -2.39
N SER A 100 21.16 -1.08 -3.32
CA SER A 100 21.62 -0.21 -4.42
C SER A 100 21.87 1.25 -4.01
N GLN A 101 21.30 1.72 -2.89
CA GLN A 101 21.45 3.10 -2.41
C GLN A 101 22.36 3.23 -1.16
N GLY A 102 22.90 2.12 -0.64
CA GLY A 102 23.65 2.07 0.60
C GLY A 102 25.13 1.74 0.42
N THR A 103 25.88 2.61 -0.27
CA THR A 103 27.33 2.76 -0.08
C THR A 103 27.62 4.17 0.44
N LEU A 104 27.13 4.46 1.65
CA LEU A 104 27.68 5.53 2.48
C LEU A 104 28.09 4.90 3.80
N ALA A 105 29.41 4.90 4.02
CA ALA A 105 30.10 4.34 5.17
C ALA A 105 29.67 5.02 6.48
N PRO A 106 29.77 4.34 7.64
CA PRO A 106 29.50 4.97 8.92
C PRO A 106 30.62 5.97 9.26
N ALA A 107 30.24 7.09 9.88
CA ALA A 107 31.15 7.96 10.62
C ALA A 107 31.47 7.34 11.98
#